data_AF-A0A974NT68-F1
#
_entry.id   AF-A0A974NT68-F1
#
_cell.length_a   1.000
_cell.length_b   1.000
_cell.length_c   1.000
_cell.angle_alpha   90.00
_cell.angle_beta   90.00
_cell.angle_gamma   90.00
#
_symmetry.space_group_name_H-M   'P 1'
#
loop_
_entity.id
_entity.type
_entity.pdbx_description
1 polymer ?
#
loop_
_entity_poly.entity_id
_entity_poly.type
_entity_poly.pdbx_seq_one_letter_code
_entity_poly.pdbx_strand_id
1 'polypeptide(L)' 'MTENNHADLRSDEISSVIRDDADEREYLRKRVRDHLQLAENTKDSGSRSIHLRLAALYDARAGTLGLVQPD' A
#
# COMPACT_ATOMS: atom_id res chain seq x y z
N MET A 1 35.22 -7.41 -23.51
CA MET A 1 35.01 -7.91 -22.14
C MET A 1 34.29 -6.81 -21.38
N THR A 2 33.21 -7.18 -20.72
CA THR A 2 31.97 -6.42 -20.45
C THR A 2 32.13 -5.17 -19.60
N GLU A 3 31.61 -4.06 -20.12
CA GLU A 3 31.21 -2.87 -19.38
C GLU A 3 30.00 -3.24 -18.48
N ASN A 4 30.17 -3.19 -17.17
CA ASN A 4 29.05 -3.30 -16.23
C ASN A 4 28.67 -1.89 -15.77
N ASN A 5 27.71 -1.30 -16.46
CA ASN A 5 27.05 -0.07 -16.07
C ASN A 5 25.55 -0.35 -15.81
N HIS A 6 25.04 0.25 -14.75
CA HIS A 6 23.63 0.59 -14.49
C HIS A 6 22.65 -0.45 -13.93
N ALA A 7 22.33 -0.30 -12.65
CA ALA A 7 20.98 0.04 -12.11
C ALA A 7 21.09 -0.05 -10.57
N ASP A 8 21.42 1.03 -9.86
CA ASP A 8 20.44 2.04 -9.41
C ASP A 8 19.15 1.38 -8.87
N LEU A 9 19.27 0.76 -7.70
CA LEU A 9 18.13 0.59 -6.81
C LEU A 9 18.38 1.49 -5.61
N ARG A 10 17.92 2.73 -5.75
CA ARG A 10 17.83 3.74 -4.69
C ARG A 10 17.34 3.07 -3.41
N SER A 11 18.25 2.96 -2.45
CA SER A 11 17.93 2.75 -1.04
C SER A 11 17.42 4.04 -0.39
N ASP A 12 17.30 5.11 -1.17
CA ASP A 12 16.71 6.38 -0.78
C ASP A 12 15.20 6.35 -1.03
N GLU A 13 14.43 6.75 -0.03
CA GLU A 13 12.96 6.89 -0.02
C GLU A 13 12.11 5.66 0.34
N ILE A 14 12.51 4.88 1.35
CA ILE A 14 11.51 4.61 2.40
C ILE A 14 11.42 5.90 3.21
N SER A 15 10.85 6.94 2.60
CA SER A 15 10.46 8.15 3.31
C SER A 15 9.39 7.69 4.29
N SER A 16 9.82 7.43 5.52
CA SER A 16 8.95 7.32 6.68
C SER A 16 8.36 8.71 6.89
N VAL A 17 7.48 9.12 5.98
CA VAL A 17 6.59 10.24 6.18
C VAL A 17 5.76 9.83 7.39
N ILE A 18 6.11 10.38 8.54
CA ILE A 18 5.26 10.31 9.72
C ILE A 18 4.00 11.09 9.33
N ARG A 19 2.99 10.37 8.85
CA ARG A 19 1.67 10.91 8.57
C ARG A 19 0.93 11.00 9.90
N ASP A 20 0.16 12.08 10.07
CA ASP A 20 -0.81 12.09 11.15
C ASP A 20 -1.93 11.06 10.88
N ASP A 21 -2.74 10.76 11.91
CA ASP A 21 -3.80 9.74 11.82
C ASP A 21 -4.90 10.07 10.80
N ALA A 22 -5.01 11.33 10.35
CA ALA A 22 -5.96 11.73 9.32
C ALA A 22 -5.38 11.48 7.92
N ASP A 23 -4.15 11.93 7.69
CA ASP A 23 -3.40 11.75 6.45
C ASP A 23 -3.10 10.27 6.18
N GLU A 24 -2.74 9.50 7.20
CA GLU A 24 -2.53 8.05 7.06
C GLU A 24 -3.86 7.35 6.72
N ARG A 25 -4.97 7.77 7.32
CA ARG A 25 -6.29 7.19 7.02
C ARG A 25 -6.75 7.49 5.61
N GLU A 26 -6.51 8.70 5.12
CA GLU A 26 -6.78 9.05 3.73
C GLU A 26 -5.90 8.26 2.76
N TYR A 27 -4.60 8.15 3.07
CA TYR A 27 -3.66 7.33 2.32
C TYR A 27 -4.16 5.87 2.22
N LEU A 28 -4.52 5.25 3.35
CA LEU A 28 -5.00 3.87 3.38
C LEU A 28 -6.28 3.72 2.56
N ARG A 29 -7.24 4.65 2.67
CA ARG A 29 -8.47 4.65 1.86
C ARG A 29 -8.19 4.77 0.37
N LYS A 30 -7.19 5.58 -0.02
CA LYS A 30 -6.75 5.64 -1.42
C LYS A 30 -6.20 4.28 -1.87
N ARG A 31 -5.35 3.64 -1.06
CA ARG A 31 -4.81 2.30 -1.37
C ARG A 31 -5.89 1.23 -1.51
N VAL A 32 -6.96 1.29 -0.71
CA VAL A 32 -8.13 0.42 -0.87
C VAL A 32 -8.73 0.58 -2.27
N ARG A 33 -9.03 1.82 -2.69
CA ARG A 33 -9.59 2.10 -4.02
C ARG A 33 -8.67 1.65 -5.15
N ASP A 34 -7.37 1.94 -5.05
CA ASP A 34 -6.38 1.55 -6.04
C ASP A 34 -6.37 0.01 -6.23
N HIS A 35 -6.39 -0.74 -5.11
CA HIS A 35 -6.39 -2.20 -5.17
C HIS A 35 -7.71 -2.80 -5.67
N LEU A 36 -8.86 -2.20 -5.36
CA LEU A 36 -10.14 -2.62 -5.93
C LEU A 36 -10.13 -2.43 -7.46
N GLN A 37 -9.66 -1.27 -7.94
CA GLN A 37 -9.56 -1.00 -9.37
C GLN A 37 -8.61 -1.99 -10.08
N LEU A 38 -7.47 -2.32 -9.45
CA LEU A 38 -6.53 -3.32 -9.99
C LEU A 38 -7.14 -4.74 -10.00
N ALA A 39 -7.92 -5.10 -8.98
CA ALA A 39 -8.61 -6.38 -8.91
C ALA A 39 -9.69 -6.53 -10.00
N GLU A 40 -10.36 -5.43 -10.36
CA GLU A 40 -11.33 -5.39 -11.45
C GLU A 40 -10.67 -5.52 -12.82
N ASN A 41 -9.51 -4.88 -12.99
CA ASN A 41 -8.82 -4.81 -14.28
C ASN A 41 -7.92 -6.01 -14.58
N THR A 42 -7.56 -6.80 -13.58
CA THR A 42 -6.69 -7.97 -13.77
C THR A 42 -7.47 -9.20 -14.26
N LYS A 43 -6.88 -9.90 -15.24
CA LYS A 43 -7.41 -11.17 -15.77
C LYS A 43 -6.90 -12.39 -15.02
N ASP A 44 -5.81 -12.24 -14.26
CA ASP A 44 -5.23 -13.31 -13.48
C ASP A 44 -5.93 -13.45 -12.11
N SER A 45 -6.49 -14.63 -11.87
CA SER A 45 -7.23 -14.94 -10.63
C SER A 45 -6.35 -14.85 -9.38
N GLY A 46 -5.07 -15.21 -9.48
CA GLY A 46 -4.11 -15.11 -8.37
C GLY A 46 -3.88 -13.64 -7.98
N SER A 47 -3.52 -12.81 -8.96
CA SER A 47 -3.32 -11.37 -8.79
C SER A 47 -4.58 -10.67 -8.26
N ARG A 48 -5.77 -11.06 -8.76
CA ARG A 48 -7.05 -10.55 -8.24
C ARG A 48 -7.19 -10.84 -6.75
N SER A 49 -6.93 -12.07 -6.32
CA SER A 49 -7.05 -12.47 -4.92
C SER A 49 -6.09 -11.69 -4.01
N ILE A 50 -4.87 -11.40 -4.50
CA ILE A 50 -3.88 -10.61 -3.78
C ILE A 50 -4.35 -9.17 -3.62
N HIS A 51 -4.84 -8.54 -4.69
CA HIS A 51 -5.35 -7.17 -4.63
C HIS A 51 -6.55 -7.03 -3.69
N LEU A 52 -7.49 -7.98 -3.73
CA LEU A 52 -8.63 -7.99 -2.82
C LEU A 52 -8.17 -8.14 -1.36
N ARG A 53 -7.20 -9.02 -1.09
CA ARG A 53 -6.63 -9.19 0.25
C ARG A 53 -5.94 -7.92 0.75
N LEU A 54 -5.16 -7.26 -0.11
CA LEU A 54 -4.50 -5.99 0.24
C LEU A 54 -5.51 -4.88 0.52
N ALA A 55 -6.58 -4.77 -0.29
CA ALA A 55 -7.66 -3.82 -0.04
C ALA A 55 -8.29 -4.05 1.35
N ALA A 56 -8.61 -5.30 1.71
CA ALA A 56 -9.17 -5.63 3.02
C ALA A 56 -8.22 -5.27 4.19
N LEU A 57 -6.91 -5.50 4.03
CA LEU A 57 -5.92 -5.16 5.06
C LEU A 57 -5.79 -3.65 5.26
N TYR A 58 -5.76 -2.87 4.18
CA TYR A 58 -5.70 -1.41 4.27
C TYR A 58 -6.98 -0.82 4.87
N ASP A 59 -8.14 -1.37 4.53
CA ASP A 59 -9.42 -0.94 5.10
C ASP A 59 -9.50 -1.23 6.60
N ALA A 60 -9.13 -2.45 7.02
CA ALA A 60 -9.05 -2.81 8.42
C ALA A 60 -8.09 -1.87 9.20
N ARG A 61 -6.91 -1.60 8.63
CA ARG A 61 -5.94 -0.67 9.25
C ARG A 61 -6.50 0.75 9.35
N ALA A 62 -7.19 1.25 8.32
CA ALA A 62 -7.81 2.56 8.34
C ALA A 62 -8.89 2.68 9.43
N GLY A 63 -9.61 1.58 9.70
CA GLY A 63 -10.59 1.49 10.78
C GLY A 63 -9.97 1.54 12.18
N THR A 64 -8.72 1.11 12.34
CA THR A 64 -8.01 1.10 13.64
C THR A 64 -7.31 2.42 14.00
N LEU A 65 -7.09 3.33 13.03
CA LEU A 65 -6.44 4.61 13.29
C LEU A 65 -7.33 5.52 14.14
N GLY A 66 -6.77 6.07 15.21
CA GLY A 66 -7.50 6.87 16.20
C GLY A 66 -8.33 6.06 17.22
N LEU A 67 -8.30 4.73 17.19
CA LEU A 67 -8.98 3.84 18.16
C LEU A 67 -8.06 3.33 19.28
N VAL A 68 -6.86 3.90 19.46
CA VAL A 68 -6.03 3.57 20.63
C VAL A 68 -6.74 4.10 21.88
N GLN A 69 -7.48 3.24 22.58
CA GLN A 69 -7.85 3.47 23.97
C GLN A 69 -6.59 3.34 24.85
N PRO A 70 -6.36 4.25 25.79
CA PRO A 70 -5.38 4.02 26.85
C PRO A 70 -5.84 2.86 27.75
N ASP A 71 -4.86 2.09 28.26
CA ASP A 71 -5.05 1.00 29.23
C ASP A 71 -5.95 1.38 30.43
#